data_AF-A0A1B8HKN5-F1
#
_entry.id   AF-A0A1B8HKN5-F1
#
_cell.length_a   1.000
_cell.length_b   1.000
_cell.length_c   1.000
_cell.angle_alpha   90.00
_cell.angle_beta   90.00
_cell.angle_gamma   90.00
#
_symmetry.space_group_name_H-M   'P 1'
#
loop_
_entity.id
_entity.type
_entity.pdbx_description
1 polymer ?
#
loop_
_entity_poly.entity_id
_entity_poly.type
_entity_poly.pdbx_seq_one_letter_code
_entity_poly.pdbx_strand_id
1 'polypeptide(L)'
;MSSKLHGLVWEGCAFAGLSLSRVAVMARLADFASDEGISWPAVETIRRQIGAKSINTVTAAIKELERDNWLTKQERKSGNRNLSNVYRINVEKLELASCAARKHYRKMTPPKSTPPIFEGSNIEGSNIGGANIEKTGAINPPMVDPDPSLKTDPSDKRSSCPDATPPDDHKVSPDSDFIARHPEAAVFSAGKRQWGTAEDLLCAQWIWQRILTLYEQAAESDGEVSRPKEPSWTQWANEIRLMCGQDGRTHRQICEMFGRVNRDAFWCRNILSPGKLREQWDKLSLKFSVLPSDRQHGTAGRENLDFSNTDWIDGIENDLVSAGVLP
;
A
#
# COMPACT_ATOMS: atom_id res chain seq x y z
N MET A 1 -9.37 5.65 28.50
CA MET A 1 -8.12 5.67 27.73
C MET A 1 -7.03 5.04 28.56
N SER A 2 -6.74 3.77 28.31
CA SER A 2 -5.67 3.05 29.02
C SER A 2 -4.38 3.12 28.22
N SER A 3 -3.41 3.92 28.70
CA SER A 3 -2.07 3.98 28.10
C SER A 3 -1.36 2.63 28.17
N LYS A 4 -1.63 1.83 29.21
CA LYS A 4 -1.18 0.43 29.35
C LYS A 4 -1.65 -0.40 28.15
N LEU A 5 -2.96 -0.43 27.87
CA LEU A 5 -3.51 -1.24 26.77
C LEU A 5 -2.99 -0.78 25.41
N HIS A 6 -2.89 0.54 25.17
CA HIS A 6 -2.36 1.06 23.90
C HIS A 6 -0.93 0.57 23.64
N GLY A 7 -0.05 0.61 24.65
CA GLY A 7 1.31 0.07 24.55
C GLY A 7 1.34 -1.44 24.26
N LEU A 8 0.50 -2.22 24.93
CA LEU A 8 0.40 -3.68 24.71
C LEU A 8 -0.11 -4.04 23.30
N VAL A 9 -0.95 -3.20 22.66
CA VAL A 9 -1.37 -3.42 21.26
C VAL A 9 -0.18 -3.33 20.30
N TRP A 10 0.64 -2.29 20.39
CA TRP A 10 1.80 -2.15 19.50
C TRP A 10 2.85 -3.25 19.70
N GLU A 11 3.11 -3.61 20.96
CA GLU A 11 4.08 -4.64 21.32
C GLU A 11 3.60 -6.05 20.93
N GLY A 12 2.35 -6.40 21.24
CA GLY A 12 1.83 -7.75 21.13
C GLY A 12 1.15 -8.09 19.81
N CYS A 13 0.31 -7.20 19.25
CA CYS A 13 -0.54 -7.54 18.11
C CYS A 13 0.26 -7.73 16.80
N ALA A 14 1.27 -6.88 16.56
CA ALA A 14 2.13 -7.01 15.38
C ALA A 14 2.95 -8.32 15.41
N PHE A 15 3.55 -8.64 16.57
CA PHE A 15 4.29 -9.89 16.77
C PHE A 15 3.40 -11.14 16.64
N ALA A 16 2.13 -11.05 17.05
CA ALA A 16 1.15 -12.12 16.90
C ALA A 16 0.50 -12.22 15.50
N GLY A 17 1.06 -11.56 14.48
CA GLY A 17 0.65 -11.72 13.08
C GLY A 17 -0.64 -11.02 12.67
N LEU A 18 -1.08 -9.99 13.40
CA LEU A 18 -2.25 -9.20 13.01
C LEU A 18 -1.89 -8.27 11.83
N SER A 19 -2.79 -8.21 10.85
CA SER A 19 -2.65 -7.29 9.71
C SER A 19 -2.75 -5.83 10.18
N LEU A 20 -2.10 -4.89 9.48
CA LEU A 20 -2.02 -3.49 9.88
C LEU A 20 -3.40 -2.86 10.20
N SER A 21 -4.43 -3.21 9.42
CA SER A 21 -5.82 -2.80 9.66
C SER A 21 -6.39 -3.32 11.00
N ARG A 22 -6.08 -4.57 11.38
CA ARG A 22 -6.47 -5.15 12.67
C ARG A 22 -5.73 -4.48 13.82
N VAL A 23 -4.42 -4.25 13.70
CA VAL A 23 -3.62 -3.52 14.71
C VAL A 23 -4.15 -2.10 14.89
N ALA A 24 -4.44 -1.38 13.81
CA ALA A 24 -4.95 -0.01 13.86
C ALA A 24 -6.35 0.09 14.51
N VAL A 25 -7.26 -0.85 14.21
CA VAL A 25 -8.56 -0.95 14.89
C VAL A 25 -8.37 -1.24 16.39
N MET A 26 -7.53 -2.22 16.72
CA MET A 26 -7.24 -2.61 18.11
C MET A 26 -6.65 -1.45 18.93
N ALA A 27 -5.75 -0.65 18.34
CA ALA A 27 -5.13 0.50 18.98
C ALA A 27 -6.17 1.60 19.29
N ARG A 28 -7.08 1.88 18.36
CA ARG A 28 -8.18 2.85 18.61
C ARG A 28 -9.21 2.33 19.60
N LEU A 29 -9.47 1.01 19.66
CA LEU A 29 -10.29 0.44 20.73
C LEU A 29 -9.61 0.62 22.10
N ALA A 30 -8.29 0.44 22.19
CA ALA A 30 -7.51 0.67 23.43
C ALA A 30 -7.52 2.16 23.87
N ASP A 31 -7.50 3.11 22.94
CA ASP A 31 -7.65 4.54 23.26
C ASP A 31 -8.99 4.85 23.96
N PHE A 32 -10.07 4.22 23.52
CA PHE A 32 -11.39 4.38 24.14
C PHE A 32 -11.62 3.41 25.32
N ALA A 33 -10.69 2.51 25.63
CA ALA A 33 -10.87 1.50 26.66
C ALA A 33 -10.69 2.03 28.09
N SER A 34 -11.43 1.43 29.03
CA SER A 34 -11.02 1.32 30.44
C SER A 34 -9.84 0.35 30.58
N ASP A 35 -9.21 0.30 31.75
CA ASP A 35 -8.13 -0.66 32.04
C ASP A 35 -8.60 -2.13 32.05
N GLU A 36 -9.92 -2.36 32.16
CA GLU A 36 -10.57 -3.67 31.96
C GLU A 36 -10.74 -4.07 30.48
N GLY A 37 -10.30 -3.23 29.54
CA GLY A 37 -10.41 -3.46 28.10
C GLY A 37 -11.78 -3.15 27.50
N ILE A 38 -12.69 -2.50 28.22
CA ILE A 38 -14.04 -2.20 27.76
C ILE A 38 -14.08 -0.83 27.07
N SER A 39 -14.56 -0.78 25.82
CA SER A 39 -14.70 0.44 25.01
C SER A 39 -16.03 0.44 24.23
N TRP A 40 -16.48 1.60 23.76
CA TRP A 40 -17.72 1.72 22.96
C TRP A 40 -17.74 2.81 21.86
N PRO A 41 -16.65 3.05 21.10
CA PRO A 41 -16.68 3.97 19.97
C PRO A 41 -17.61 3.48 18.85
N ALA A 42 -18.17 4.40 18.06
CA ALA A 42 -18.91 4.03 16.86
C ALA A 42 -17.95 3.56 15.75
N VAL A 43 -18.40 2.62 14.91
CA VAL A 43 -17.59 2.07 13.81
C VAL A 43 -17.11 3.16 12.84
N GLU A 44 -17.94 4.18 12.59
CA GLU A 44 -17.61 5.36 11.78
C GLU A 44 -16.53 6.25 12.45
N THR A 45 -16.50 6.34 13.79
CA THR A 45 -15.44 7.04 14.53
C THR A 45 -14.10 6.32 14.34
N ILE A 46 -14.08 4.99 14.53
CA ILE A 46 -12.89 4.17 14.29
C ILE A 46 -12.42 4.34 12.84
N ARG A 47 -13.34 4.21 11.87
CA ARG A 47 -13.06 4.35 10.42
C ARG A 47 -12.35 5.67 10.11
N ARG A 48 -12.89 6.78 10.63
CA ARG A 48 -12.33 8.12 10.42
C ARG A 48 -10.94 8.27 11.03
N GLN A 49 -10.73 7.77 12.25
CA GLN A 49 -9.46 7.91 12.95
C GLN A 49 -8.33 7.01 12.41
N ILE A 50 -8.64 5.84 11.85
CA ILE A 50 -7.64 4.99 11.17
C ILE A 50 -7.46 5.32 9.68
N GLY A 51 -8.16 6.33 9.15
CA GLY A 51 -8.11 6.69 7.72
C GLY A 51 -8.71 5.64 6.77
N ALA A 52 -9.58 4.74 7.25
CA ALA A 52 -10.10 3.64 6.43
C ALA A 52 -11.07 4.14 5.35
N LYS A 53 -10.81 3.75 4.10
CA LYS A 53 -11.62 4.11 2.91
C LYS A 53 -13.07 3.62 2.98
N SER A 54 -13.36 2.55 3.74
CA SER A 54 -14.71 2.00 3.88
C SER A 54 -15.00 1.53 5.31
N ILE A 55 -16.26 1.66 5.74
CA ILE A 55 -16.78 1.10 6.99
C ILE A 55 -16.73 -0.44 6.99
N ASN A 56 -16.76 -1.05 5.81
CA ASN A 56 -16.66 -2.50 5.65
C ASN A 56 -15.26 -3.01 6.04
N THR A 57 -14.19 -2.21 5.82
CA THR A 57 -12.83 -2.56 6.23
C THR A 57 -12.71 -2.65 7.76
N VAL A 58 -13.33 -1.72 8.49
CA VAL A 58 -13.38 -1.75 9.96
C VAL A 58 -14.23 -2.92 10.44
N THR A 59 -15.39 -3.14 9.82
CA THR A 59 -16.31 -4.22 10.17
C THR A 59 -15.69 -5.61 9.93
N ALA A 60 -14.93 -5.79 8.85
CA ALA A 60 -14.18 -7.01 8.56
C ALA A 60 -13.07 -7.23 9.60
N ALA A 61 -12.24 -6.21 9.87
CA ALA A 61 -11.18 -6.31 10.88
C ALA A 61 -11.72 -6.63 12.28
N ILE A 62 -12.89 -6.08 12.66
CA ILE A 62 -13.60 -6.43 13.91
C ILE A 62 -14.03 -7.90 13.90
N LYS A 63 -14.64 -8.40 12.82
CA LYS A 63 -15.04 -9.82 12.69
C LYS A 63 -13.84 -10.76 12.74
N GLU A 64 -12.72 -10.40 12.13
CA GLU A 64 -11.48 -11.17 12.20
C GLU A 64 -10.89 -11.18 13.63
N LEU A 65 -10.85 -10.03 14.31
CA LEU A 65 -10.39 -9.92 15.70
C LEU A 65 -11.29 -10.70 16.68
N GLU A 66 -12.59 -10.78 16.40
CA GLU A 66 -13.58 -11.56 17.15
C GLU A 66 -13.42 -13.07 16.90
N ARG A 67 -13.32 -13.49 15.64
CA ARG A 67 -12.98 -14.89 15.25
C ARG A 67 -11.67 -15.35 15.89
N ASP A 68 -10.67 -14.48 15.90
CA ASP A 68 -9.35 -14.73 16.46
C ASP A 68 -9.32 -14.54 18.00
N ASN A 69 -10.47 -14.29 18.66
CA ASN A 69 -10.63 -14.10 20.10
C ASN A 69 -9.64 -13.08 20.73
N TRP A 70 -9.46 -11.94 20.07
CA TRP A 70 -8.78 -10.75 20.62
C TRP A 70 -9.74 -9.76 21.25
N LEU A 71 -11.00 -9.78 20.82
CA LEU A 71 -12.08 -8.99 21.40
C LEU A 71 -13.41 -9.74 21.31
N THR A 72 -14.40 -9.27 22.07
CA THR A 72 -15.81 -9.64 21.91
C THR A 72 -16.61 -8.38 21.61
N LYS A 73 -17.49 -8.43 20.60
CA LYS A 73 -18.44 -7.37 20.26
C LYS A 73 -19.80 -7.69 20.89
N GLN A 74 -20.39 -6.71 21.57
CA GLN A 74 -21.77 -6.74 22.04
C GLN A 74 -22.57 -5.62 21.36
N GLU A 75 -23.64 -5.98 20.65
CA GLU A 75 -24.56 -4.99 20.06
C GLU A 75 -25.47 -4.42 21.15
N ARG A 76 -25.57 -3.08 21.21
CA ARG A 76 -26.52 -2.41 22.10
C ARG A 76 -27.70 -1.88 21.30
N LYS A 77 -28.91 -2.22 21.74
CA LYS A 77 -30.17 -1.69 21.23
C LYS A 77 -30.91 -1.02 22.39
N SER A 78 -31.38 0.21 22.19
CA SER A 78 -32.17 0.94 23.17
C SER A 78 -33.52 1.27 22.54
N GLY A 79 -34.53 0.47 22.91
CA GLY A 79 -35.78 0.40 22.15
C GLY A 79 -35.50 0.13 20.67
N ASN A 80 -36.12 0.92 19.80
CA ASN A 80 -35.99 0.80 18.34
C ASN A 80 -34.80 1.60 17.76
N ARG A 81 -33.79 1.95 18.57
CA ARG A 81 -32.56 2.65 18.11
C ARG A 81 -31.32 1.80 18.38
N ASN A 82 -30.49 1.62 17.34
CA ASN A 82 -29.17 1.03 17.46
C ASN A 82 -28.23 2.01 18.19
N LEU A 83 -27.57 1.56 19.25
CA LEU A 83 -26.51 2.31 19.93
C LEU A 83 -25.13 1.86 19.42
N SER A 84 -24.09 2.63 19.71
CA SER A 84 -22.70 2.18 19.52
C SER A 84 -22.47 0.86 20.26
N ASN A 85 -21.89 -0.12 19.56
CA ASN A 85 -21.50 -1.41 20.13
C ASN A 85 -20.58 -1.22 21.35
N VAL A 86 -20.55 -2.21 22.23
CA VAL A 86 -19.47 -2.37 23.23
C VAL A 86 -18.47 -3.38 22.68
N TYR A 87 -17.18 -3.10 22.86
CA TYR A 87 -16.08 -3.97 22.53
C TYR A 87 -15.29 -4.25 23.81
N ARG A 88 -15.14 -5.53 24.15
CA ARG A 88 -14.28 -5.98 25.27
C ARG A 88 -13.02 -6.61 24.70
N ILE A 89 -11.87 -5.98 24.92
CA ILE A 89 -10.55 -6.49 24.54
C ILE A 89 -10.19 -7.66 25.48
N ASN A 90 -9.66 -8.74 24.93
CA ASN A 90 -9.07 -9.85 25.69
C ASN A 90 -7.69 -9.43 26.21
N VAL A 91 -7.66 -8.83 27.40
CA VAL A 91 -6.45 -8.27 28.03
C VAL A 91 -5.42 -9.36 28.31
N GLU A 92 -5.84 -10.54 28.78
CA GLU A 92 -4.94 -11.67 29.08
C GLU A 92 -4.18 -12.12 27.83
N LYS A 93 -4.89 -12.33 26.71
CA LYS A 93 -4.27 -12.69 25.42
C LYS A 93 -3.31 -11.60 24.93
N LEU A 94 -3.68 -10.33 25.12
CA LEU A 94 -2.89 -9.18 24.73
C LEU A 94 -1.58 -9.06 25.55
N GLU A 95 -1.64 -9.32 26.85
CA GLU A 95 -0.47 -9.37 27.73
C GLU A 95 0.44 -10.56 27.43
N LEU A 96 -0.13 -11.75 27.17
CA LEU A 96 0.63 -12.93 26.74
C LEU A 96 1.39 -12.68 25.42
N ALA A 97 0.73 -12.10 24.42
CA ALA A 97 1.35 -11.74 23.15
C ALA A 97 2.48 -10.71 23.33
N SER A 98 2.25 -9.68 24.14
CA SER A 98 3.25 -8.65 24.47
C SER A 98 4.45 -9.24 25.24
N CYS A 99 4.19 -10.18 26.15
CA CYS A 99 5.22 -10.90 26.91
C CYS A 99 6.08 -11.78 25.98
N ALA A 100 5.47 -12.45 25.00
CA ALA A 100 6.17 -13.22 23.98
C ALA A 100 7.04 -12.32 23.08
N ALA A 101 6.49 -11.19 22.61
CA ALA A 101 7.21 -10.20 21.80
C ALA A 101 8.43 -9.63 22.55
N ARG A 102 8.26 -9.20 23.80
CA ARG A 102 9.35 -8.70 24.66
C ARG A 102 10.42 -9.75 24.91
N LYS A 103 10.04 -11.01 25.13
CA LYS A 103 10.99 -12.14 25.26
C LYS A 103 11.75 -12.40 23.95
N HIS A 104 11.12 -12.20 22.79
CA HIS A 104 11.76 -12.32 21.48
C HIS A 104 12.78 -11.19 21.25
N TYR A 105 12.37 -9.92 21.37
CA TYR A 105 13.28 -8.78 21.15
C TYR A 105 14.42 -8.72 22.17
N ARG A 106 14.20 -9.16 23.43
CA ARG A 106 15.27 -9.30 24.44
C ARG A 106 16.27 -10.43 24.13
N LYS A 107 15.92 -11.41 23.29
CA LYS A 107 16.87 -12.43 22.81
C LYS A 107 17.66 -11.97 21.58
N MET A 108 17.11 -11.05 20.78
CA MET A 108 17.78 -10.48 19.60
C MET A 108 18.70 -9.29 19.91
N THR A 109 18.61 -8.72 21.11
CA THR A 109 19.54 -7.69 21.58
C THR A 109 20.73 -8.35 22.29
N PRO A 110 21.99 -8.11 21.85
CA PRO A 110 23.14 -8.42 22.68
C PRO A 110 23.04 -7.68 24.03
N PRO A 111 23.62 -8.22 25.12
CA PRO A 111 23.68 -7.48 26.37
C PRO A 111 24.44 -6.17 26.12
N LYS A 112 23.78 -5.02 26.33
CA LYS A 112 24.49 -3.74 26.42
C LYS A 112 25.54 -3.89 27.51
N SER A 113 26.80 -3.63 27.16
CA SER A 113 27.90 -3.60 28.11
C SER A 113 27.53 -2.70 29.29
N THR A 114 27.38 -3.28 30.46
CA THR A 114 27.30 -2.51 31.71
C THR A 114 28.58 -1.68 31.83
N PRO A 115 28.51 -0.35 32.05
CA PRO A 115 29.68 0.34 32.59
C PRO A 115 30.08 -0.37 33.89
N PRO A 116 31.38 -0.58 34.14
CA PRO A 116 31.82 -1.48 35.19
C PRO A 116 31.34 -1.03 36.56
N ILE A 117 30.83 -1.99 37.35
CA ILE A 117 30.56 -1.79 38.76
C ILE A 117 31.90 -1.53 39.45
N PHE A 118 32.11 -0.31 39.91
CA PHE A 118 33.18 -0.01 40.85
C PHE A 118 32.67 -0.35 42.25
N GLU A 119 33.20 -1.40 42.87
CA GLU A 119 32.84 -1.76 44.24
C GLU A 119 33.29 -0.67 45.21
N GLY A 120 32.36 -0.21 46.07
CA GLY A 120 32.55 1.00 46.86
C GLY A 120 31.69 1.04 48.12
N SER A 121 31.83 0.01 48.97
CA SER A 121 31.48 -0.06 50.40
C SER A 121 30.07 0.37 50.87
N ASN A 122 29.42 -0.53 51.61
CA ASN A 122 28.35 -0.15 52.55
C ASN A 122 28.86 0.88 53.57
N ILE A 123 28.16 2.01 53.71
CA ILE A 123 28.06 2.75 54.98
C ILE A 123 26.58 3.11 55.19
N GLU A 124 26.10 2.86 56.40
CA GLU A 124 24.73 3.11 56.87
C GLU A 124 24.63 4.54 57.44
N GLY A 125 23.55 5.28 57.14
CA GLY A 125 23.44 6.68 57.56
C GLY A 125 22.04 7.29 57.38
N SER A 126 21.54 7.97 58.43
CA SER A 126 20.14 8.38 58.55
C SER A 126 19.90 9.89 58.48
N ASN A 127 18.91 10.29 57.65
CA ASN A 127 17.88 11.32 57.94
C ASN A 127 18.31 12.80 58.17
N ILE A 128 17.29 13.69 58.14
CA ILE A 128 17.26 15.10 58.60
C ILE A 128 17.95 16.16 57.71
N GLY A 129 17.17 16.73 56.79
CA GLY A 129 16.62 18.11 56.89
C GLY A 129 17.53 19.36 56.87
N GLY A 130 16.93 20.49 56.46
CA GLY A 130 17.50 21.85 56.61
C GLY A 130 17.75 22.58 55.28
N ALA A 131 17.63 23.92 55.28
CA ALA A 131 17.81 24.76 54.09
C ALA A 131 18.39 26.15 54.44
N ASN A 132 19.23 26.70 53.54
CA ASN A 132 19.48 28.10 53.16
C ASN A 132 20.61 28.09 52.08
N ILE A 133 20.64 28.85 50.97
CA ILE A 133 20.53 30.32 50.73
C ILE A 133 21.72 31.07 51.40
N GLU A 134 22.48 32.00 50.80
CA GLU A 134 22.51 32.64 49.45
C GLU A 134 23.70 32.12 48.58
N LYS A 135 24.41 32.79 47.62
CA LYS A 135 24.36 34.13 46.96
C LYS A 135 25.09 34.15 45.58
N THR A 136 24.74 35.13 44.73
CA THR A 136 25.52 35.79 43.63
C THR A 136 26.43 35.01 42.66
N GLY A 137 26.21 35.18 41.35
CA GLY A 137 27.10 34.65 40.29
C GLY A 137 27.02 35.26 38.87
N ALA A 138 26.22 36.32 38.64
CA ALA A 138 26.15 37.17 37.43
C ALA A 138 25.86 36.55 36.03
N ILE A 139 25.01 37.23 35.25
CA ILE A 139 24.68 36.94 33.84
C ILE A 139 25.03 38.17 32.99
N ASN A 140 25.65 37.98 31.81
CA ASN A 140 25.46 38.77 30.57
C ASN A 140 26.44 38.30 29.47
N PRO A 141 25.99 38.28 28.20
CA PRO A 141 26.54 39.23 27.22
C PRO A 141 25.44 40.13 26.60
N PRO A 142 25.79 41.25 25.92
CA PRO A 142 24.90 42.40 25.80
C PRO A 142 23.98 42.44 24.58
N MET A 143 22.84 43.11 24.73
CA MET A 143 22.10 43.77 23.64
C MET A 143 22.65 45.18 23.40
N VAL A 144 22.65 45.64 22.15
CA VAL A 144 22.63 47.07 21.79
C VAL A 144 21.75 47.28 20.56
N ASP A 145 20.57 47.86 20.79
CA ASP A 145 19.65 48.50 19.84
C ASP A 145 19.20 49.81 20.53
N PRO A 146 18.98 50.94 19.82
CA PRO A 146 17.65 51.15 19.23
C PRO A 146 17.51 52.12 18.01
N ASP A 147 16.72 51.70 17.02
CA ASP A 147 15.60 52.48 16.38
C ASP A 147 15.98 53.80 15.61
N PRO A 148 15.05 54.59 14.99
CA PRO A 148 13.72 54.28 14.41
C PRO A 148 13.50 54.70 12.92
N SER A 149 12.30 54.39 12.40
CA SER A 149 11.53 55.18 11.38
C SER A 149 11.99 55.16 9.89
N LEU A 150 11.13 55.19 8.85
CA LEU A 150 9.65 55.27 8.69
C LEU A 150 9.22 54.70 7.30
N LYS A 151 8.04 54.04 7.23
CA LYS A 151 7.01 53.93 6.12
C LYS A 151 7.48 53.77 4.64
N THR A 152 6.82 52.93 3.82
CA THR A 152 5.49 53.19 3.21
C THR A 152 4.91 51.91 2.54
N ASP A 153 3.61 51.92 2.21
CA ASP A 153 2.77 50.82 1.68
C ASP A 153 3.24 50.09 0.39
N PRO A 154 2.73 48.86 0.13
CA PRO A 154 2.91 48.14 -1.13
C PRO A 154 2.04 48.73 -2.25
N SER A 155 2.49 48.60 -3.51
CA SER A 155 1.71 49.00 -4.69
C SER A 155 1.92 48.04 -5.87
N ASP A 156 0.84 47.81 -6.63
CA ASP A 156 0.71 46.75 -7.63
C ASP A 156 1.75 46.77 -8.75
N LYS A 157 2.34 45.60 -9.01
CA LYS A 157 3.01 45.30 -10.29
C LYS A 157 2.49 44.01 -10.92
N ARG A 158 1.17 44.04 -11.20
CA ARG A 158 0.47 43.42 -12.34
C ARG A 158 1.36 42.51 -13.22
N SER A 159 1.42 41.22 -12.89
CA SER A 159 2.00 40.21 -13.78
C SER A 159 1.15 40.08 -15.03
N SER A 160 1.71 40.36 -16.21
CA SER A 160 0.98 40.34 -17.48
C SER A 160 0.73 38.92 -17.96
N CYS A 161 -0.39 38.32 -17.56
CA CYS A 161 -0.93 37.15 -18.25
C CYS A 161 -1.31 37.56 -19.70
N PRO A 162 -1.02 36.74 -20.72
CA PRO A 162 -1.62 36.93 -22.04
C PRO A 162 -3.14 36.75 -21.95
N ASP A 163 -3.85 37.43 -22.85
CA ASP A 163 -5.30 37.61 -22.74
C ASP A 163 -6.08 36.29 -22.86
N ALA A 164 -7.15 36.16 -22.08
CA ALA A 164 -7.96 34.96 -22.05
C ALA A 164 -9.07 35.09 -23.10
N THR A 165 -8.89 34.43 -24.25
CA THR A 165 -9.94 34.31 -25.27
C THR A 165 -11.26 33.86 -24.61
N PRO A 166 -12.40 34.53 -24.86
CA PRO A 166 -13.68 34.13 -24.30
C PRO A 166 -14.00 32.67 -24.63
N PRO A 167 -14.69 31.94 -23.73
CA PRO A 167 -15.15 30.59 -24.04
C PRO A 167 -16.17 30.68 -25.18
N ASP A 168 -15.82 30.14 -26.33
CA ASP A 168 -16.74 29.97 -27.45
C ASP A 168 -17.86 29.01 -27.03
N ASP A 169 -19.12 29.34 -27.33
CA ASP A 169 -20.31 28.75 -26.67
C ASP A 169 -20.71 27.38 -27.26
N HIS A 170 -19.70 26.59 -27.61
CA HIS A 170 -19.81 25.21 -28.01
C HIS A 170 -19.78 24.30 -26.79
N LYS A 171 -20.93 23.65 -26.51
CA LYS A 171 -21.01 22.46 -25.64
C LYS A 171 -20.32 21.26 -26.30
N VAL A 172 -19.00 21.33 -26.42
CA VAL A 172 -18.15 20.18 -26.73
C VAL A 172 -18.35 19.16 -25.60
N SER A 173 -18.78 17.94 -25.94
CA SER A 173 -18.93 16.88 -24.93
C SER A 173 -17.57 16.62 -24.26
N PRO A 174 -17.50 16.37 -22.94
CA PRO A 174 -16.25 16.00 -22.26
C PRO A 174 -15.48 14.87 -22.94
N ASP A 175 -16.17 13.97 -23.66
CA ASP A 175 -15.56 12.91 -24.45
C ASP A 175 -14.92 13.41 -25.75
N SER A 176 -15.56 14.34 -26.47
CA SER A 176 -14.99 14.96 -27.69
C SER A 176 -13.78 15.83 -27.35
N ASP A 177 -13.88 16.56 -26.24
CA ASP A 177 -12.82 17.35 -25.65
C ASP A 177 -11.64 16.47 -25.17
N PHE A 178 -11.91 15.21 -24.83
CA PHE A 178 -10.90 14.22 -24.46
C PHE A 178 -10.23 13.58 -25.68
N ILE A 179 -11.01 13.18 -26.70
CA ILE A 179 -10.50 12.65 -27.98
C ILE A 179 -9.58 13.66 -28.67
N ALA A 180 -9.94 14.96 -28.65
CA ALA A 180 -9.10 16.02 -29.22
C ALA A 180 -7.71 16.15 -28.58
N ARG A 181 -7.52 15.62 -27.35
CA ARG A 181 -6.22 15.60 -26.64
C ARG A 181 -5.46 14.29 -26.84
N HIS A 182 -6.14 13.23 -27.27
CA HIS A 182 -5.65 11.86 -27.41
C HIS A 182 -6.26 11.19 -28.66
N PRO A 183 -5.97 11.69 -29.88
CA PRO A 183 -6.53 11.15 -31.12
C PRO A 183 -6.17 9.67 -31.37
N GLU A 184 -5.10 9.17 -30.75
CA GLU A 184 -4.64 7.78 -30.78
C GLU A 184 -5.38 6.83 -29.81
N ALA A 185 -6.32 7.34 -29.00
CA ALA A 185 -7.01 6.57 -27.96
C ALA A 185 -8.12 5.66 -28.51
N ALA A 186 -7.77 4.41 -28.85
CA ALA A 186 -8.72 3.37 -29.24
C ALA A 186 -9.73 3.01 -28.14
N VAL A 187 -9.35 3.13 -26.86
CA VAL A 187 -10.28 3.03 -25.71
C VAL A 187 -10.02 4.14 -24.70
N PHE A 188 -11.09 4.78 -24.22
CA PHE A 188 -11.00 5.87 -23.25
C PHE A 188 -12.17 5.87 -22.25
N SER A 189 -12.03 6.70 -21.21
CA SER A 189 -13.09 7.07 -20.26
C SER A 189 -12.77 8.46 -19.72
N ALA A 190 -13.38 9.49 -20.30
CA ALA A 190 -13.06 10.89 -19.99
C ALA A 190 -13.27 11.21 -18.50
N GLY A 191 -14.36 10.72 -17.91
CA GLY A 191 -14.66 10.87 -16.48
C GLY A 191 -13.65 10.23 -15.51
N LYS A 192 -12.81 9.30 -15.97
CA LYS A 192 -11.66 8.75 -15.21
C LYS A 192 -10.31 9.28 -15.70
N ARG A 193 -10.29 10.01 -16.81
CA ARG A 193 -9.08 10.42 -17.56
C ARG A 193 -8.15 9.25 -17.93
N GLN A 194 -8.72 8.05 -18.11
CA GLN A 194 -7.99 6.84 -18.48
C GLN A 194 -8.16 6.56 -19.97
N TRP A 195 -7.08 6.15 -20.64
CA TRP A 195 -7.09 5.78 -22.06
C TRP A 195 -5.92 4.89 -22.44
N GLY A 196 -6.05 4.18 -23.56
CA GLY A 196 -4.99 3.41 -24.21
C GLY A 196 -5.14 3.41 -25.74
N THR A 197 -4.03 3.17 -26.43
CA THR A 197 -3.95 3.00 -27.89
C THR A 197 -4.55 1.66 -28.34
N ALA A 198 -4.58 1.41 -29.66
CA ALA A 198 -4.94 0.11 -30.21
C ALA A 198 -3.97 -0.99 -29.74
N GLU A 199 -2.67 -0.73 -29.72
CA GLU A 199 -1.64 -1.66 -29.25
C GLU A 199 -1.79 -1.98 -27.76
N ASP A 200 -2.08 -0.98 -26.93
CA ASP A 200 -2.34 -1.16 -25.50
C ASP A 200 -3.57 -2.03 -25.25
N LEU A 201 -4.61 -1.89 -26.08
CA LEU A 201 -5.81 -2.71 -26.02
C LEU A 201 -5.53 -4.15 -26.48
N LEU A 202 -4.78 -4.36 -27.56
CA LEU A 202 -4.41 -5.69 -28.05
C LEU A 202 -3.53 -6.43 -27.03
N CYS A 203 -2.58 -5.74 -26.40
CA CYS A 203 -1.79 -6.27 -25.29
C CYS A 203 -2.68 -6.62 -24.08
N ALA A 204 -3.68 -5.78 -23.73
CA ALA A 204 -4.66 -6.09 -22.69
C ALA A 204 -5.50 -7.33 -23.01
N GLN A 205 -5.89 -7.50 -24.28
CA GLN A 205 -6.66 -8.64 -24.76
C GLN A 205 -5.83 -9.93 -24.73
N TRP A 206 -4.57 -9.91 -25.17
CA TRP A 206 -3.67 -11.06 -25.08
C TRP A 206 -3.45 -11.51 -23.62
N ILE A 207 -3.21 -10.54 -22.72
CA ILE A 207 -3.12 -10.79 -21.27
C ILE A 207 -4.42 -11.41 -20.73
N TRP A 208 -5.59 -10.96 -21.19
CA TRP A 208 -6.88 -11.53 -20.80
C TRP A 208 -7.08 -12.96 -21.31
N GLN A 209 -6.77 -13.25 -22.58
CA GLN A 209 -6.87 -14.62 -23.12
C GLN A 209 -6.00 -15.59 -22.33
N ARG A 210 -4.75 -15.20 -22.00
CA ARG A 210 -3.85 -16.02 -21.18
C ARG A 210 -4.35 -16.23 -19.75
N ILE A 211 -5.18 -15.32 -19.21
CA ILE A 211 -5.88 -15.53 -17.94
C ILE A 211 -7.07 -16.49 -18.11
N LEU A 212 -7.86 -16.36 -19.18
CA LEU A 212 -8.97 -17.29 -19.46
C LEU A 212 -8.47 -18.74 -19.55
N THR A 213 -7.35 -19.00 -20.24
CA THR A 213 -6.73 -20.34 -20.31
C THR A 213 -6.36 -20.89 -18.92
N LEU A 214 -5.85 -20.06 -17.99
CA LEU A 214 -5.53 -20.51 -16.63
C LEU A 214 -6.79 -20.91 -15.83
N TYR A 215 -7.91 -20.20 -16.03
CA TYR A 215 -9.19 -20.53 -15.38
C TYR A 215 -9.86 -21.76 -16.00
N GLU A 216 -9.69 -21.98 -17.31
CA GLU A 216 -10.16 -23.18 -18.01
C GLU A 216 -9.39 -24.43 -17.53
N GLN A 217 -8.05 -24.37 -17.51
CA GLN A 217 -7.20 -25.43 -16.96
C GLN A 217 -7.47 -25.73 -15.48
N ALA A 218 -7.80 -24.70 -14.67
CA ALA A 218 -8.21 -24.91 -13.29
C ALA A 218 -9.56 -25.64 -13.21
N ALA A 219 -10.53 -25.27 -14.05
CA ALA A 219 -11.85 -25.89 -14.08
C ALA A 219 -11.83 -27.35 -14.56
N GLU A 220 -10.94 -27.71 -15.49
CA GLU A 220 -10.70 -29.12 -15.88
C GLU A 220 -10.22 -29.97 -14.68
N SER A 221 -9.52 -29.36 -13.71
CA SER A 221 -8.99 -30.06 -12.53
C SER A 221 -9.93 -30.12 -11.32
N ASP A 222 -10.86 -29.17 -11.19
CA ASP A 222 -11.73 -29.00 -10.01
C ASP A 222 -13.23 -29.24 -10.33
N GLY A 223 -13.59 -29.34 -11.61
CA GLY A 223 -14.94 -29.63 -12.11
C GLY A 223 -15.91 -28.45 -12.17
N GLU A 224 -15.59 -27.30 -11.54
CA GLU A 224 -16.43 -26.09 -11.56
C GLU A 224 -15.81 -24.96 -12.41
N VAL A 225 -16.49 -24.58 -13.51
CA VAL A 225 -16.02 -23.56 -14.46
C VAL A 225 -16.29 -22.14 -13.94
N SER A 226 -15.52 -21.72 -12.94
CA SER A 226 -15.57 -20.35 -12.40
C SER A 226 -14.92 -19.34 -13.37
N ARG A 227 -15.65 -18.88 -14.39
CA ARG A 227 -15.12 -17.90 -15.35
C ARG A 227 -14.82 -16.55 -14.66
N PRO A 228 -13.63 -15.95 -14.87
CA PRO A 228 -13.28 -14.69 -14.26
C PRO A 228 -14.14 -13.54 -14.82
N LYS A 229 -14.46 -12.56 -13.98
CA LYS A 229 -15.19 -11.37 -14.40
C LYS A 229 -14.33 -10.53 -15.36
N GLU A 230 -14.92 -10.11 -16.48
CA GLU A 230 -14.27 -9.27 -17.48
C GLU A 230 -13.58 -8.02 -16.90
N PRO A 231 -12.40 -7.66 -17.43
CA PRO A 231 -11.64 -6.51 -16.97
C PRO A 231 -12.25 -5.20 -17.46
N SER A 232 -11.90 -4.10 -16.78
CA SER A 232 -12.13 -2.77 -17.36
C SER A 232 -11.08 -2.53 -18.44
N TRP A 233 -11.43 -2.80 -19.71
CA TRP A 233 -10.54 -2.66 -20.87
C TRP A 233 -9.80 -1.32 -20.90
N THR A 234 -10.51 -0.22 -20.68
CA THR A 234 -9.91 1.14 -20.58
C THR A 234 -8.86 1.24 -19.48
N GLN A 235 -9.07 0.62 -18.32
CA GLN A 235 -8.09 0.62 -17.23
C GLN A 235 -6.87 -0.23 -17.59
N TRP A 236 -7.06 -1.40 -18.20
CA TRP A 236 -5.97 -2.30 -18.56
C TRP A 236 -5.09 -1.72 -19.67
N ALA A 237 -5.69 -1.23 -20.74
CA ALA A 237 -4.98 -0.50 -21.80
C ALA A 237 -4.27 0.74 -21.22
N ASN A 238 -4.90 1.47 -20.29
CA ASN A 238 -4.23 2.58 -19.61
C ASN A 238 -3.02 2.15 -18.76
N GLU A 239 -3.09 1.05 -18.01
CA GLU A 239 -1.90 0.57 -17.27
C GLU A 239 -0.77 0.15 -18.22
N ILE A 240 -1.09 -0.51 -19.34
CA ILE A 240 -0.09 -0.91 -20.35
C ILE A 240 0.53 0.32 -21.01
N ARG A 241 -0.28 1.31 -21.40
CA ARG A 241 0.19 2.61 -21.90
C ARG A 241 1.15 3.30 -20.92
N LEU A 242 0.88 3.20 -19.62
CA LEU A 242 1.77 3.73 -18.58
C LEU A 242 3.04 2.88 -18.43
N MET A 243 2.97 1.55 -18.56
CA MET A 243 4.16 0.69 -18.60
C MET A 243 5.06 1.01 -19.79
N CYS A 244 4.49 1.29 -20.96
CA CYS A 244 5.26 1.68 -22.13
C CYS A 244 5.81 3.11 -22.00
N GLY A 245 4.92 4.10 -21.78
CA GLY A 245 5.28 5.52 -21.82
C GLY A 245 5.91 6.12 -20.56
N GLN A 246 5.72 5.52 -19.38
CA GLN A 246 6.39 5.96 -18.13
C GLN A 246 7.54 5.04 -17.73
N ASP A 247 7.34 3.73 -17.84
CA ASP A 247 8.32 2.74 -17.33
C ASP A 247 9.30 2.25 -18.42
N GLY A 248 9.18 2.76 -19.66
CA GLY A 248 10.11 2.51 -20.77
C GLY A 248 10.07 1.08 -21.34
N ARG A 249 8.94 0.38 -21.19
CA ARG A 249 8.77 -1.03 -21.61
C ARG A 249 8.14 -1.11 -23.02
N THR A 250 8.20 -2.28 -23.65
CA THR A 250 7.45 -2.54 -24.90
C THR A 250 6.34 -3.56 -24.66
N HIS A 251 5.27 -3.54 -25.46
CA HIS A 251 4.18 -4.51 -25.36
C HIS A 251 4.67 -5.97 -25.46
N ARG A 252 5.69 -6.23 -26.30
CA ARG A 252 6.39 -7.52 -26.35
C ARG A 252 6.99 -7.90 -24.99
N GLN A 253 7.75 -7.02 -24.34
CA GLN A 253 8.32 -7.29 -23.01
C GLN A 253 7.23 -7.53 -21.96
N ILE A 254 6.13 -6.79 -22.03
CA ILE A 254 5.00 -6.91 -21.10
C ILE A 254 4.33 -8.29 -21.26
N CYS A 255 3.99 -8.69 -22.50
CA CYS A 255 3.42 -10.01 -22.80
C CYS A 255 4.41 -11.14 -22.47
N GLU A 256 5.69 -11.00 -22.80
CA GLU A 256 6.72 -12.01 -22.50
C GLU A 256 6.88 -12.21 -20.99
N MET A 257 6.99 -11.13 -20.21
CA MET A 257 7.05 -11.21 -18.74
C MET A 257 5.78 -11.86 -18.18
N PHE A 258 4.60 -11.51 -18.70
CA PHE A 258 3.32 -12.12 -18.31
C PHE A 258 3.26 -13.62 -18.64
N GLY A 259 3.77 -14.03 -19.81
CA GLY A 259 3.88 -15.42 -20.25
C GLY A 259 4.87 -16.27 -19.44
N ARG A 260 5.91 -15.65 -18.86
CA ARG A 260 6.80 -16.29 -17.87
C ARG A 260 6.11 -16.42 -16.51
N VAL A 261 5.46 -15.34 -16.06
CA VAL A 261 4.70 -15.24 -14.80
C VAL A 261 3.59 -16.29 -14.69
N ASN A 262 2.82 -16.51 -15.77
CA ASN A 262 1.70 -17.45 -15.76
C ASN A 262 2.11 -18.92 -15.67
N ARG A 263 3.37 -19.25 -15.98
CA ARG A 263 3.93 -20.60 -15.83
C ARG A 263 4.48 -20.86 -14.42
N ASP A 264 4.73 -19.83 -13.63
CA ASP A 264 5.24 -19.96 -12.26
C ASP A 264 4.09 -20.20 -11.28
N ALA A 265 4.06 -21.37 -10.65
CA ALA A 265 2.96 -21.82 -9.79
C ALA A 265 2.64 -20.89 -8.60
N PHE A 266 3.57 -20.01 -8.21
CA PHE A 266 3.34 -18.96 -7.22
C PHE A 266 2.84 -17.65 -7.86
N TRP A 267 3.50 -17.14 -8.91
CA TRP A 267 3.13 -15.84 -9.48
C TRP A 267 1.86 -15.89 -10.34
N CYS A 268 1.53 -17.00 -11.01
CA CYS A 268 0.34 -17.10 -11.87
C CYS A 268 -0.97 -16.78 -11.11
N ARG A 269 -1.08 -17.24 -9.86
CA ARG A 269 -2.23 -16.97 -8.96
C ARG A 269 -2.23 -15.55 -8.38
N ASN A 270 -1.10 -14.85 -8.44
CA ASN A 270 -0.90 -13.53 -7.83
C ASN A 270 -0.95 -12.37 -8.83
N ILE A 271 -0.68 -12.61 -10.12
CA ILE A 271 -0.55 -11.58 -11.16
C ILE A 271 -1.62 -11.80 -12.23
N LEU A 272 -2.86 -11.37 -11.95
CA LEU A 272 -4.01 -11.53 -12.85
C LEU A 272 -4.47 -10.19 -13.48
N SER A 273 -3.55 -9.24 -13.67
CA SER A 273 -3.81 -7.97 -14.39
C SER A 273 -2.52 -7.21 -14.72
N PRO A 274 -2.52 -6.32 -15.75
CA PRO A 274 -1.37 -5.48 -16.09
C PRO A 274 -0.90 -4.58 -14.94
N GLY A 275 -1.84 -3.97 -14.19
CA GLY A 275 -1.49 -3.14 -13.04
C GLY A 275 -0.75 -3.91 -11.93
N LYS A 276 -1.06 -5.20 -11.74
CA LYS A 276 -0.35 -6.05 -10.76
C LYS A 276 0.99 -6.54 -11.28
N LEU A 277 1.09 -6.80 -12.59
CA LEU A 277 2.36 -7.08 -13.28
C LEU A 277 3.32 -5.89 -13.15
N ARG A 278 2.82 -4.65 -13.34
CA ARG A 278 3.55 -3.40 -13.14
C ARG A 278 4.04 -3.23 -11.70
N GLU A 279 3.16 -3.43 -10.71
CA GLU A 279 3.47 -3.28 -9.27
C GLU A 279 4.58 -4.22 -8.79
N GLN A 280 4.73 -5.40 -9.40
CA GLN A 280 5.75 -6.38 -9.03
C GLN A 280 6.92 -6.47 -10.03
N TRP A 281 6.93 -5.65 -11.08
CA TRP A 281 7.80 -5.80 -12.25
C TRP A 281 9.27 -6.00 -11.90
N ASP A 282 9.81 -5.23 -10.95
CA ASP A 282 11.24 -5.26 -10.64
C ASP A 282 11.62 -6.58 -9.93
N LYS A 283 10.74 -7.13 -9.10
CA LYS A 283 10.94 -8.45 -8.47
C LYS A 283 10.80 -9.59 -9.47
N LEU A 284 9.88 -9.45 -10.42
CA LEU A 284 9.70 -10.40 -11.52
C LEU A 284 10.92 -10.36 -12.45
N SER A 285 11.44 -9.16 -12.73
CA SER A 285 12.68 -8.96 -13.49
C SER A 285 13.89 -9.60 -12.81
N LEU A 286 14.02 -9.50 -11.48
CA LEU A 286 15.07 -10.18 -10.71
C LEU A 286 14.89 -11.71 -10.60
N LYS A 287 13.64 -12.22 -10.63
CA LYS A 287 13.37 -13.67 -10.63
C LYS A 287 13.57 -14.31 -12.01
N PHE A 288 13.20 -13.60 -13.07
CA PHE A 288 13.22 -14.10 -14.45
C PHE A 288 14.35 -13.51 -15.30
N SER A 289 15.29 -12.76 -14.71
CA SER A 289 16.56 -12.42 -15.35
C SER A 289 17.40 -13.68 -15.52
N VAL A 290 17.70 -14.03 -16.78
CA VAL A 290 18.60 -15.14 -17.09
C VAL A 290 20.02 -14.76 -16.66
N LEU A 291 20.49 -15.37 -15.57
CA LEU A 291 21.92 -15.36 -15.25
C LEU A 291 22.68 -16.13 -16.36
N PRO A 292 23.87 -15.66 -16.77
CA PRO A 292 24.51 -16.11 -18.02
C PRO A 292 24.95 -17.58 -18.06
N SER A 293 24.83 -18.33 -16.95
CA SER A 293 25.16 -19.76 -16.86
C SER A 293 24.23 -20.66 -17.68
N ASP A 294 23.00 -20.24 -18.00
CA ASP A 294 21.98 -21.08 -18.64
C ASP A 294 21.99 -20.97 -20.18
N ARG A 295 23.07 -20.46 -20.77
CA ARG A 295 23.25 -20.34 -22.24
C ARG A 295 23.72 -21.65 -22.89
N GLN A 296 23.08 -22.76 -22.55
CA GLN A 296 23.12 -23.99 -23.32
C GLN A 296 21.71 -24.32 -23.84
N HIS A 297 21.33 -23.65 -24.94
CA HIS A 297 20.65 -24.19 -26.13
C HIS A 297 20.38 -23.06 -27.14
N GLY A 298 20.52 -23.35 -28.44
CA GLY A 298 19.89 -22.60 -29.55
C GLY A 298 20.11 -21.08 -29.68
N THR A 299 21.26 -20.62 -30.19
CA THR A 299 21.33 -19.31 -30.87
C THR A 299 21.02 -19.47 -32.37
N ALA A 300 19.80 -19.13 -32.79
CA ALA A 300 19.38 -19.09 -34.19
C ALA A 300 18.44 -17.89 -34.44
N GLY A 301 18.37 -17.42 -35.70
CA GLY A 301 17.23 -16.64 -36.20
C GLY A 301 16.86 -15.34 -35.48
N ARG A 302 17.80 -14.43 -35.20
CA ARG A 302 17.43 -13.04 -34.80
C ARG A 302 17.22 -12.15 -36.02
N GLU A 303 16.22 -12.48 -36.82
CA GLU A 303 15.79 -11.66 -37.96
C GLU A 303 15.02 -10.40 -37.52
N ASN A 304 15.06 -9.37 -38.36
CA ASN A 304 14.52 -8.04 -38.04
C ASN A 304 12.99 -8.03 -38.13
N LEU A 305 12.34 -8.28 -37.00
CA LEU A 305 10.92 -8.00 -36.82
C LEU A 305 10.69 -6.48 -36.88
N ASP A 306 9.68 -6.06 -37.66
CA ASP A 306 9.27 -4.65 -37.72
C ASP A 306 8.65 -4.23 -36.38
N PHE A 307 9.21 -3.20 -35.74
CA PHE A 307 8.77 -2.71 -34.45
C PHE A 307 7.50 -1.84 -34.50
N SER A 308 6.87 -1.72 -35.68
CA SER A 308 5.64 -0.95 -35.93
C SER A 308 4.44 -1.80 -36.38
N ASN A 309 4.59 -3.13 -36.52
CA ASN A 309 3.48 -4.02 -36.92
C ASN A 309 3.10 -5.06 -35.83
N THR A 310 1.85 -5.52 -35.88
CA THR A 310 1.19 -6.36 -34.86
C THR A 310 1.79 -7.77 -34.72
N ASP A 311 2.57 -8.23 -35.70
CA ASP A 311 3.13 -9.58 -35.84
C ASP A 311 3.96 -10.05 -34.63
N TRP A 312 4.38 -9.13 -33.75
CA TRP A 312 5.06 -9.48 -32.50
C TRP A 312 4.22 -10.35 -31.56
N ILE A 313 2.89 -10.35 -31.68
CA ILE A 313 1.99 -11.22 -30.89
C ILE A 313 2.18 -12.67 -31.34
N ASP A 314 2.05 -12.94 -32.64
CA ASP A 314 2.18 -14.29 -33.22
C ASP A 314 3.63 -14.80 -33.09
N GLY A 315 4.60 -13.89 -33.17
CA GLY A 315 6.01 -14.18 -32.90
C GLY A 315 6.27 -14.70 -31.49
N ILE A 316 5.59 -14.18 -30.46
CA ILE A 316 5.71 -14.69 -29.08
C ILE A 316 5.19 -16.13 -28.97
N GLU A 317 4.12 -16.47 -29.68
CA GLU A 317 3.53 -17.81 -29.61
C GLU A 317 4.47 -18.84 -30.28
N ASN A 318 5.01 -18.49 -31.46
CA ASN A 318 6.00 -19.30 -32.18
C ASN A 318 7.36 -19.41 -31.47
N ASP A 319 7.85 -18.35 -30.83
CA ASP A 319 9.07 -18.39 -29.99
C ASP A 319 8.90 -19.40 -28.82
N LEU A 320 7.71 -19.43 -28.21
CA LEU A 320 7.42 -20.29 -27.06
C LEU A 320 7.19 -21.77 -27.44
N VAL A 321 6.64 -22.04 -28.62
CA VAL A 321 6.60 -23.40 -29.21
C VAL A 321 8.00 -23.85 -29.62
N SER A 322 8.75 -23.01 -30.34
CA SER A 322 10.09 -23.35 -30.85
C SER A 322 11.13 -23.59 -29.74
N ALA A 323 10.94 -22.98 -28.57
CA ALA A 323 11.73 -23.25 -27.37
C ALA A 323 11.35 -24.56 -26.63
N GLY A 324 10.36 -25.31 -27.11
CA GLY A 324 9.82 -26.51 -26.44
C GLY A 324 9.02 -26.22 -25.17
N VAL A 325 8.48 -24.99 -25.03
CA VAL A 325 7.74 -24.50 -23.84
C VAL A 325 6.22 -24.44 -24.09
N LEU A 326 5.80 -24.96 -25.25
CA LEU A 326 4.46 -25.37 -25.66
C LEU A 326 4.62 -26.60 -26.59
N PRO A 327 3.61 -27.49 -26.69
CA PRO A 327 3.62 -28.63 -27.61
C PRO A 327 3.41 -28.22 -29.08
#